data_AF-A0A1Q6LHT7-F1
#
_entry.id   AF-A0A1Q6LHT7-F1
#
_cell.length_a   1.000
_cell.length_b   1.000
_cell.length_c   1.000
_cell.angle_alpha   90.00
_cell.angle_beta   90.00
_cell.angle_gamma   90.00
#
_symmetry.space_group_name_H-M   'P 1'
#
loop_
_entity.id
_entity.type
_entity.pdbx_description
1 polymer ?
#
loop_
_entity_poly.entity_id
_entity_poly.type
_entity_poly.pdbx_seq_one_letter_code
_entity_poly.pdbx_strand_id
1 'polypeptide(L)'
;MKNFILKYKKLLIPIIILIVLAISLVIFIVFNYLPIFYSKNNFENDVLAFANKNSKTVFSIDEITLFSSCDVKNKLSGKSSFTVENLFAYTDIAIFINKNSQESTLENTLKDVTLKNFSIDESPIDGQPCLYYKCLNQFAKSLLPNQLENSSENLKPIDSELSFDTISNETSDFSNPVLYNNCANPITLSYIIENVKTDYTISDTSIPITYNGSLLKRCAVPISNIASKISFEIYITNYNDEKFKSKVFISIPFKNDTNSVYDGNITLKQNTNFVFYQYE
;
A
#
# COMPACT_ATOMS: atom_id res chain seq x y z
N MET A 1 -44.47 72.40 33.06
CA MET A 1 -44.38 71.56 31.84
C MET A 1 -42.97 71.52 31.21
N LYS A 2 -42.24 72.65 31.04
CA LYS A 2 -40.88 72.68 30.46
C LYS A 2 -39.86 71.74 31.14
N ASN A 3 -39.83 71.69 32.48
CA ASN A 3 -38.90 70.81 33.23
C ASN A 3 -39.22 69.31 33.11
N PHE A 4 -40.48 68.95 32.86
CA PHE A 4 -40.89 67.55 32.67
C PHE A 4 -40.42 67.04 31.31
N ILE A 5 -40.59 67.86 30.25
CA ILE A 5 -40.12 67.58 28.89
C ILE A 5 -38.58 67.49 28.82
N LEU A 6 -37.87 68.34 29.58
CA LEU A 6 -36.39 68.29 29.66
C LEU A 6 -35.88 66.99 30.32
N LYS A 7 -36.62 66.46 31.32
CA LYS A 7 -36.27 65.23 32.06
C LYS A 7 -36.40 63.97 31.19
N TYR A 8 -37.44 63.89 30.35
CA TYR A 8 -37.59 62.81 29.35
C TYR A 8 -36.57 62.89 28.21
N LYS A 9 -36.22 64.10 27.75
CA LYS A 9 -35.12 64.30 26.78
C LYS A 9 -33.76 63.83 27.30
N LYS A 10 -33.47 64.00 28.60
CA LYS A 10 -32.24 63.48 29.23
C LYS A 10 -32.19 61.95 29.34
N LEU A 11 -33.34 61.28 29.38
CA LEU A 11 -33.46 59.82 29.47
C LEU A 11 -33.44 59.12 28.09
N LEU A 12 -33.75 59.85 27.01
CA LEU A 12 -33.75 59.33 25.63
C LEU A 12 -32.35 58.99 25.10
N ILE A 13 -31.34 59.81 25.41
CA ILE A 13 -29.96 59.59 24.97
C ILE A 13 -29.37 58.26 25.47
N PRO A 14 -29.43 57.93 26.78
CA PRO A 14 -28.90 56.65 27.27
C PRO A 14 -29.67 55.44 26.72
N ILE A 15 -30.97 55.58 26.45
CA ILE A 15 -31.77 54.52 25.78
C ILE A 15 -31.27 54.27 24.35
N ILE A 16 -30.99 55.33 23.58
CA ILE A 16 -30.47 55.19 22.20
C ILE A 16 -29.10 54.52 22.21
N ILE A 17 -28.20 54.90 23.14
CA ILE A 17 -26.87 54.28 23.27
C ILE A 17 -27.00 52.79 23.61
N LEU A 18 -27.92 52.42 24.51
CA LEU A 18 -28.18 51.03 24.87
C LEU A 18 -28.66 50.21 23.65
N ILE A 19 -29.55 50.78 22.84
CA ILE A 19 -30.04 50.13 21.61
C ILE A 19 -28.89 49.91 20.62
N VAL A 20 -28.02 50.91 20.41
CA VAL A 20 -26.86 50.78 19.51
C VAL A 20 -25.89 49.70 20.01
N LEU A 21 -25.64 49.65 21.31
CA LEU A 21 -24.81 48.60 21.92
C LEU A 21 -25.44 47.22 21.75
N ALA A 22 -26.74 47.09 21.94
CA ALA A 22 -27.46 45.82 21.74
C ALA A 22 -27.37 45.36 20.27
N ILE A 23 -27.56 46.27 19.31
CA ILE A 23 -27.43 45.96 17.87
C ILE A 23 -26.00 45.55 17.54
N SER A 24 -24.99 46.27 18.05
CA SER A 24 -23.58 45.92 17.87
C SER A 24 -23.26 44.53 18.41
N LEU A 25 -23.79 44.18 19.58
CA LEU A 25 -23.66 42.85 20.17
C LEU A 25 -24.30 41.77 19.29
N VAL A 26 -25.50 42.00 18.76
CA VAL A 26 -26.18 41.06 17.86
C VAL A 26 -25.37 40.86 16.58
N ILE A 27 -24.88 41.94 15.97
CA ILE A 27 -24.02 41.88 14.78
C ILE A 27 -22.75 41.08 15.10
N PHE A 28 -22.10 41.36 16.23
CA PHE A 28 -20.92 40.62 16.68
C PHE A 28 -21.23 39.12 16.84
N ILE A 29 -22.37 38.76 17.43
CA ILE A 29 -22.76 37.35 17.59
C ILE A 29 -23.02 36.69 16.24
N VAL A 30 -23.78 37.35 15.36
CA VAL A 30 -24.11 36.85 14.01
C VAL A 30 -22.84 36.62 13.20
N PHE A 31 -21.93 37.60 13.15
CA PHE A 31 -20.69 37.51 12.37
C PHE A 31 -19.70 36.47 12.90
N ASN A 32 -19.63 36.27 14.23
CA ASN A 32 -18.66 35.33 14.80
C ASN A 32 -19.23 33.90 14.92
N TYR A 33 -20.50 33.73 15.29
CA TYR A 33 -21.03 32.41 15.65
C TYR A 33 -21.80 31.72 14.52
N LEU A 34 -22.49 32.44 13.63
CA LEU A 34 -23.21 31.77 12.53
C LEU A 34 -22.29 31.02 11.56
N PRO A 35 -21.13 31.57 11.14
CA PRO A 35 -20.22 30.84 10.27
C PRO A 35 -19.68 29.56 10.93
N ILE A 36 -19.39 29.62 12.24
CA ILE A 36 -18.93 28.47 13.03
C ILE A 36 -20.04 27.41 13.09
N PHE A 37 -21.28 27.81 13.38
CA PHE A 37 -22.42 26.91 13.45
C PHE A 37 -22.68 26.21 12.11
N TYR A 38 -22.67 26.97 11.01
CA TYR A 38 -22.86 26.41 9.67
C TYR A 38 -21.74 25.43 9.29
N SER A 39 -20.48 25.82 9.54
CA SER A 39 -19.32 24.96 9.26
C SER A 39 -19.35 23.67 10.08
N LYS A 40 -19.73 23.77 11.36
CA LYS A 40 -19.91 22.61 12.23
C LYS A 40 -20.98 21.66 11.70
N ASN A 41 -22.16 22.18 11.35
CA ASN A 41 -23.26 21.36 10.86
C ASN A 41 -22.91 20.66 9.54
N ASN A 42 -22.22 21.35 8.63
CA ASN A 42 -21.75 20.73 7.39
C ASN A 42 -20.72 19.62 7.65
N PHE A 43 -19.74 19.89 8.51
CA PHE A 43 -18.77 18.88 8.92
C PHE A 43 -19.43 17.66 9.56
N GLU A 44 -20.40 17.85 10.46
CA GLU A 44 -21.16 16.76 11.09
C GLU A 44 -21.91 15.93 10.05
N ASN A 45 -22.59 16.58 9.09
CA ASN A 45 -23.30 15.88 8.03
C ASN A 45 -22.34 15.07 7.13
N ASP A 46 -21.19 15.64 6.77
CA ASP A 46 -20.18 14.96 5.94
C ASP A 46 -19.58 13.74 6.67
N VAL A 47 -19.23 13.91 7.96
CA VAL A 47 -18.69 12.82 8.80
C VAL A 47 -19.73 11.72 9.00
N LEU A 48 -21.00 12.07 9.26
CA LEU A 48 -22.07 11.09 9.41
C LEU A 48 -22.34 10.35 8.11
N ALA A 49 -22.36 11.04 6.97
CA ALA A 49 -22.51 10.40 5.66
C ALA A 49 -21.36 9.42 5.38
N PHE A 50 -20.12 9.82 5.65
CA PHE A 50 -18.94 8.97 5.52
C PHE A 50 -19.01 7.75 6.44
N ALA A 51 -19.36 7.95 7.71
CA ALA A 51 -19.49 6.87 8.70
C ALA A 51 -20.60 5.88 8.32
N ASN A 52 -21.74 6.37 7.81
CA ASN A 52 -22.85 5.53 7.38
C ASN A 52 -22.47 4.66 6.17
N LYS A 53 -21.79 5.23 5.16
CA LYS A 53 -21.22 4.48 4.02
C LYS A 53 -20.27 3.37 4.49
N ASN A 54 -19.49 3.64 5.52
CA ASN A 54 -18.47 2.73 6.05
C ASN A 54 -18.92 1.95 7.30
N SER A 55 -20.22 1.84 7.55
CA SER A 55 -20.76 1.12 8.71
C SER A 55 -20.50 -0.38 8.65
N LYS A 56 -20.28 -0.92 7.44
CA LYS A 56 -19.89 -2.30 7.16
C LYS A 56 -18.62 -2.30 6.30
N THR A 57 -17.66 -3.15 6.67
CA THR A 57 -16.49 -3.40 5.83
C THR A 57 -16.84 -4.36 4.71
N VAL A 58 -16.77 -3.89 3.47
CA VAL A 58 -16.99 -4.72 2.27
C VAL A 58 -15.71 -5.50 1.94
N PHE A 59 -14.59 -4.79 1.76
CA PHE A 59 -13.30 -5.38 1.45
C PHE A 59 -12.29 -5.21 2.60
N SER A 60 -11.46 -6.22 2.82
CA SER A 60 -10.31 -6.15 3.73
C SER A 60 -9.13 -6.96 3.19
N ILE A 61 -7.95 -6.79 3.78
CA ILE A 61 -6.81 -7.71 3.62
C ILE A 61 -6.46 -8.22 5.00
N ASP A 62 -6.72 -9.50 5.22
CA ASP A 62 -6.54 -10.16 6.51
C ASP A 62 -5.23 -10.97 6.55
N GLU A 63 -4.72 -11.38 5.38
CA GLU A 63 -3.47 -12.12 5.25
C GLU A 63 -2.67 -11.63 4.03
N ILE A 64 -1.37 -11.44 4.23
CA ILE A 64 -0.38 -11.29 3.16
C ILE A 64 0.63 -12.43 3.28
N THR A 65 0.86 -13.16 2.20
CA THR A 65 1.90 -14.19 2.12
C THR A 65 3.14 -13.62 1.43
N LEU A 66 4.29 -13.80 2.06
CA LEU A 66 5.57 -13.26 1.63
C LEU A 66 6.56 -14.42 1.48
N PHE A 67 7.24 -14.49 0.35
CA PHE A 67 8.32 -15.45 0.09
C PHE A 67 9.59 -14.70 -0.27
N SER A 68 10.64 -14.82 0.53
CA SER A 68 11.92 -14.14 0.29
C SER A 68 13.06 -15.12 0.10
N SER A 69 13.90 -14.84 -0.89
CA SER A 69 15.09 -15.62 -1.22
C SER A 69 16.11 -14.72 -1.92
N CYS A 70 17.21 -15.32 -2.36
CA CYS A 70 18.23 -14.65 -3.16
C CYS A 70 18.67 -15.54 -4.29
N ASP A 71 19.28 -14.93 -5.30
CA ASP A 71 19.87 -15.63 -6.40
C ASP A 71 20.97 -14.77 -7.03
N VAL A 72 21.68 -15.30 -8.02
CA VAL A 72 22.86 -14.69 -8.59
C VAL A 72 22.93 -14.84 -10.09
N LYS A 73 23.18 -13.73 -10.78
CA LYS A 73 23.78 -13.74 -12.11
C LYS A 73 25.29 -13.82 -11.94
N ASN A 74 25.96 -14.73 -12.64
CA ASN A 74 27.39 -15.03 -12.47
C ASN A 74 28.17 -14.80 -13.77
N LYS A 75 29.40 -14.26 -13.67
CA LYS A 75 30.30 -14.06 -14.83
C LYS A 75 31.11 -15.31 -15.16
N LEU A 76 31.53 -16.05 -14.12
CA LEU A 76 32.39 -17.23 -14.22
C LEU A 76 31.91 -18.32 -13.26
N SER A 77 31.66 -19.51 -13.81
CA SER A 77 31.41 -20.73 -13.03
C SER A 77 32.52 -21.74 -13.30
N GLY A 78 33.59 -21.67 -12.49
CA GLY A 78 34.70 -22.61 -12.54
C GLY A 78 34.71 -23.56 -11.34
N LYS A 79 35.44 -24.68 -11.45
CA LYS A 79 35.63 -25.64 -10.34
C LYS A 79 36.41 -25.07 -9.15
N SER A 80 37.10 -23.94 -9.31
CA SER A 80 37.99 -23.34 -8.32
C SER A 80 37.56 -21.95 -7.83
N SER A 81 36.66 -21.27 -8.55
CA SER A 81 36.17 -19.95 -8.17
C SER A 81 34.79 -19.68 -8.79
N PHE A 82 33.97 -18.93 -8.04
CA PHE A 82 32.66 -18.47 -8.49
C PHE A 82 32.61 -16.94 -8.38
N THR A 83 32.45 -16.26 -9.52
CA THR A 83 32.39 -14.79 -9.55
C THR A 83 30.96 -14.33 -9.76
N VAL A 84 30.42 -13.66 -8.75
CA VAL A 84 29.11 -13.02 -8.70
C VAL A 84 29.14 -11.79 -9.62
N GLU A 85 28.27 -11.74 -10.63
CA GLU A 85 27.99 -10.52 -11.40
C GLU A 85 27.04 -9.62 -10.63
N ASN A 86 25.90 -10.19 -10.23
CA ASN A 86 24.81 -9.52 -9.54
C ASN A 86 24.19 -10.54 -8.58
N LEU A 87 24.50 -10.40 -7.30
CA LEU A 87 23.71 -11.00 -6.23
C LEU A 87 22.48 -10.13 -6.02
N PHE A 88 21.31 -10.72 -6.12
CA PHE A 88 20.05 -10.04 -5.88
C PHE A 88 19.22 -10.78 -4.84
N ALA A 89 18.49 -10.01 -4.05
CA ALA A 89 17.50 -10.53 -3.12
C ALA A 89 16.11 -10.21 -3.68
N TYR A 90 15.15 -11.11 -3.49
CA TYR A 90 13.78 -10.86 -3.90
C TYR A 90 12.79 -11.31 -2.84
N THR A 91 11.63 -10.67 -2.85
CA THR A 91 10.45 -11.05 -2.07
C THR A 91 9.23 -11.03 -2.96
N ASP A 92 8.64 -12.20 -3.19
CA ASP A 92 7.34 -12.30 -3.82
C ASP A 92 6.24 -12.10 -2.78
N ILE A 93 5.24 -11.31 -3.12
CA ILE A 93 4.18 -10.83 -2.23
C ILE A 93 2.84 -11.25 -2.82
N ALA A 94 2.02 -11.95 -2.04
CA ALA A 94 0.65 -12.32 -2.38
C ALA A 94 -0.32 -11.70 -1.38
N ILE A 95 -1.21 -10.84 -1.87
CA ILE A 95 -2.15 -10.05 -1.07
C ILE A 95 -3.56 -10.56 -1.36
N PHE A 96 -4.23 -11.08 -0.34
CA PHE A 96 -5.56 -11.65 -0.48
C PHE A 96 -6.61 -10.61 -0.08
N ILE A 97 -7.44 -10.19 -1.05
CA ILE A 97 -8.61 -9.35 -0.77
C ILE A 97 -9.73 -10.25 -0.25
N ASN A 98 -10.19 -10.01 0.97
CA ASN A 98 -11.38 -10.63 1.51
C ASN A 98 -12.60 -9.76 1.21
N LYS A 99 -13.65 -10.37 0.65
CA LYS A 99 -14.96 -9.73 0.38
C LYS A 99 -15.95 -9.79 1.56
N ASN A 100 -15.49 -10.26 2.73
CA ASN A 100 -16.20 -10.33 4.01
C ASN A 100 -17.60 -10.93 3.93
N SER A 101 -17.81 -11.84 2.99
CA SER A 101 -19.09 -12.47 2.69
C SER A 101 -18.85 -13.78 1.94
N GLN A 102 -19.65 -14.80 2.25
CA GLN A 102 -19.60 -16.07 1.51
C GLN A 102 -20.23 -15.91 0.12
N GLU A 103 -21.36 -15.22 0.03
CA GLU A 103 -22.05 -14.97 -1.23
C GLU A 103 -21.43 -13.80 -2.00
N SER A 104 -21.49 -13.86 -3.33
CA SER A 104 -21.05 -12.78 -4.23
C SER A 104 -22.25 -11.93 -4.64
N THR A 105 -22.13 -10.62 -4.47
CA THR A 105 -23.11 -9.60 -4.82
C THR A 105 -22.41 -8.50 -5.63
N LEU A 106 -23.18 -7.56 -6.19
CA LEU A 106 -22.61 -6.41 -6.90
C LEU A 106 -21.74 -5.53 -5.98
N GLU A 107 -22.06 -5.48 -4.68
CA GLU A 107 -21.34 -4.70 -3.67
C GLU A 107 -19.92 -5.27 -3.41
N ASN A 108 -19.81 -6.60 -3.34
CA ASN A 108 -18.60 -7.28 -2.83
C ASN A 108 -17.81 -8.01 -3.93
N THR A 109 -18.00 -7.61 -5.19
CA THR A 109 -17.26 -8.11 -6.35
C THR A 109 -16.44 -7.00 -6.99
N LEU A 110 -15.26 -7.37 -7.50
CA LEU A 110 -14.31 -6.44 -8.10
C LEU A 110 -14.72 -6.13 -9.54
N LYS A 111 -14.90 -4.85 -9.85
CA LYS A 111 -15.08 -4.35 -11.22
C LYS A 111 -13.77 -3.78 -11.77
N ASP A 112 -13.11 -2.92 -11.01
CA ASP A 112 -11.79 -2.37 -11.36
C ASP A 112 -10.88 -2.40 -10.13
N VAL A 113 -9.62 -2.76 -10.30
CA VAL A 113 -8.62 -2.73 -9.23
C VAL A 113 -7.34 -2.07 -9.71
N THR A 114 -6.85 -1.11 -8.94
CA THR A 114 -5.65 -0.36 -9.30
C THR A 114 -4.80 -0.10 -8.07
N LEU A 115 -3.49 -0.28 -8.20
CA LEU A 115 -2.53 0.10 -7.19
C LEU A 115 -1.82 1.39 -7.63
N LYS A 116 -1.68 2.34 -6.70
CA LYS A 116 -1.01 3.63 -6.93
C LYS A 116 -0.15 4.01 -5.72
N ASN A 117 0.59 5.12 -5.86
CA ASN A 117 1.33 5.76 -4.77
C ASN A 117 2.35 4.81 -4.11
N PHE A 118 3.06 4.05 -4.94
CA PHE A 118 4.13 3.18 -4.49
C PHE A 118 5.26 3.98 -3.86
N SER A 119 5.75 3.52 -2.72
CA SER A 119 6.81 4.13 -1.93
C SER A 119 7.71 3.06 -1.33
N ILE A 120 9.01 3.30 -1.37
CA ILE A 120 10.00 2.54 -0.60
C ILE A 120 10.29 3.37 0.65
N ASP A 121 9.53 3.12 1.71
CA ASP A 121 9.55 3.90 2.95
C ASP A 121 10.86 3.74 3.71
N GLU A 122 11.47 2.55 3.59
CA GLU A 122 12.81 2.25 4.10
C GLU A 122 13.57 1.51 3.01
N SER A 123 14.58 2.18 2.41
CA SER A 123 15.41 1.63 1.34
C SER A 123 16.51 0.74 1.92
N PRO A 124 16.88 -0.37 1.25
CA PRO A 124 18.07 -1.12 1.62
C PRO A 124 19.32 -0.24 1.49
N ILE A 125 20.33 -0.56 2.29
CA ILE A 125 21.66 0.06 2.25
C ILE A 125 22.44 -0.47 1.04
N ASP A 126 22.33 -1.77 0.79
CA ASP A 126 23.02 -2.45 -0.31
C ASP A 126 22.04 -2.73 -1.47
N GLY A 127 22.51 -2.49 -2.70
CA GLY A 127 21.75 -2.77 -3.91
C GLY A 127 20.77 -1.66 -4.31
N GLN A 128 19.91 -1.98 -5.27
CA GLN A 128 18.96 -1.08 -5.90
C GLN A 128 17.58 -1.74 -5.89
N PRO A 129 16.64 -1.24 -5.07
CA PRO A 129 15.32 -1.83 -4.95
C PRO A 129 14.38 -1.39 -6.07
N CYS A 130 13.53 -2.31 -6.53
CA CYS A 130 12.44 -2.02 -7.44
C CYS A 130 11.27 -3.00 -7.22
N LEU A 131 10.06 -2.56 -7.55
CA LEU A 131 8.84 -3.34 -7.41
C LEU A 131 8.27 -3.66 -8.78
N TYR A 132 7.79 -4.89 -8.93
CA TYR A 132 7.33 -5.43 -10.20
C TYR A 132 6.01 -6.16 -10.02
N TYR A 133 5.22 -6.23 -11.09
CA TYR A 133 4.16 -7.23 -11.18
C TYR A 133 4.77 -8.63 -11.25
N LYS A 134 4.20 -9.58 -10.50
CA LYS A 134 4.62 -10.99 -10.52
C LYS A 134 3.50 -11.87 -11.04
N CYS A 135 3.76 -12.61 -12.11
CA CYS A 135 2.84 -13.65 -12.58
C CYS A 135 2.65 -14.73 -11.49
N LEU A 136 1.39 -15.08 -11.21
CA LEU A 136 1.04 -16.09 -10.21
C LEU A 136 1.72 -17.45 -10.47
N ASN A 137 1.83 -17.86 -11.74
CA ASN A 137 2.48 -19.12 -12.16
C ASN A 137 4.02 -19.12 -11.97
N GLN A 138 4.58 -17.96 -11.62
CA GLN A 138 6.01 -17.76 -11.38
C GLN A 138 6.32 -17.43 -9.91
N PHE A 139 5.33 -17.48 -9.01
CA PHE A 139 5.54 -17.21 -7.60
C PHE A 139 6.63 -18.12 -7.01
N ALA A 140 7.48 -17.55 -6.14
CA ALA A 140 8.66 -18.17 -5.55
C ALA A 140 9.75 -18.61 -6.54
N LYS A 141 9.65 -18.22 -7.83
CA LYS A 141 10.74 -18.39 -8.79
C LYS A 141 11.61 -17.14 -8.83
N SER A 142 12.92 -17.37 -8.80
CA SER A 142 13.91 -16.33 -9.03
C SER A 142 13.90 -15.92 -10.51
N LEU A 143 13.60 -14.65 -10.76
CA LEU A 143 13.52 -14.08 -12.10
C LEU A 143 14.02 -12.64 -12.02
N LEU A 144 14.94 -12.28 -12.92
CA LEU A 144 15.33 -10.88 -13.16
C LEU A 144 14.59 -10.34 -14.40
N PRO A 145 14.29 -9.02 -14.46
CA PRO A 145 13.63 -8.39 -15.60
C PRO A 145 14.31 -8.64 -16.96
N ASN A 146 15.63 -8.89 -16.96
CA ASN A 146 16.43 -9.04 -18.17
C ASN A 146 16.65 -10.50 -18.62
N GLN A 147 16.03 -11.50 -17.97
CA GLN A 147 16.22 -12.93 -18.29
C GLN A 147 15.07 -13.56 -19.11
N LEU A 148 14.21 -12.73 -19.71
CA LEU A 148 12.98 -13.16 -20.40
C LEU A 148 13.21 -13.23 -21.92
N GLU A 149 14.04 -14.15 -22.40
CA GLU A 149 14.30 -14.23 -23.84
C GLU A 149 13.10 -14.72 -24.68
N ASN A 150 11.99 -15.19 -24.08
CA ASN A 150 10.86 -15.77 -24.85
C ASN A 150 9.45 -15.56 -24.25
N SER A 151 9.23 -14.58 -23.38
CA SER A 151 7.90 -14.23 -22.88
C SER A 151 7.74 -12.73 -22.88
N SER A 152 6.85 -12.21 -23.72
CA SER A 152 6.65 -10.78 -23.96
C SER A 152 6.25 -9.97 -22.73
N GLU A 153 5.91 -10.59 -21.60
CA GLU A 153 5.55 -9.91 -20.36
C GLU A 153 5.95 -10.81 -19.18
N ASN A 154 6.77 -10.32 -18.24
CA ASN A 154 6.68 -10.60 -16.79
C ASN A 154 7.88 -9.99 -16.05
N LEU A 155 7.64 -9.19 -15.01
CA LEU A 155 8.56 -8.22 -14.38
C LEU A 155 8.73 -6.89 -15.15
N LYS A 156 7.60 -6.24 -15.47
CA LYS A 156 7.61 -4.79 -15.77
C LYS A 156 7.77 -4.01 -14.46
N PRO A 157 8.76 -3.10 -14.34
CA PRO A 157 8.85 -2.18 -13.21
C PRO A 157 7.53 -1.43 -13.05
N ILE A 158 7.11 -1.24 -11.81
CA ILE A 158 5.93 -0.42 -11.52
C ILE A 158 6.40 1.01 -11.28
N ASP A 159 6.20 1.87 -12.28
CA ASP A 159 6.67 3.26 -12.22
C ASP A 159 5.75 4.15 -11.35
N SER A 160 4.42 3.98 -11.46
CA SER A 160 3.45 4.82 -10.74
C SER A 160 2.12 4.13 -10.44
N GLU A 161 1.64 3.32 -11.38
CA GLU A 161 0.32 2.71 -11.34
C GLU A 161 0.36 1.29 -11.90
N LEU A 162 -0.39 0.38 -11.28
CA LEU A 162 -0.62 -0.98 -11.76
C LEU A 162 -2.12 -1.27 -11.74
N SER A 163 -2.72 -1.41 -12.92
CA SER A 163 -4.13 -1.76 -13.08
C SER A 163 -4.30 -3.24 -13.36
N PHE A 164 -5.38 -3.81 -12.83
CA PHE A 164 -5.76 -5.20 -13.02
C PHE A 164 -7.05 -5.29 -13.81
N ASP A 165 -7.05 -6.15 -14.82
CA ASP A 165 -8.30 -6.55 -15.48
C ASP A 165 -9.07 -7.50 -14.57
N THR A 166 -10.37 -7.28 -14.43
CA THR A 166 -11.24 -8.18 -13.68
C THR A 166 -11.94 -9.16 -14.61
N ILE A 167 -11.94 -10.44 -14.23
CA ILE A 167 -12.52 -11.51 -15.04
C ILE A 167 -13.50 -12.35 -14.21
N SER A 168 -14.50 -12.90 -14.89
CA SER A 168 -15.45 -13.86 -14.32
C SER A 168 -15.21 -15.30 -14.81
N ASN A 169 -14.57 -15.46 -15.97
CA ASN A 169 -14.28 -16.76 -16.57
C ASN A 169 -12.94 -17.28 -16.08
N GLU A 170 -12.81 -18.59 -15.94
CA GLU A 170 -11.53 -19.22 -15.58
C GLU A 170 -10.43 -18.90 -16.59
N THR A 171 -9.25 -18.57 -16.08
CA THR A 171 -8.01 -18.42 -16.86
C THR A 171 -6.87 -19.13 -16.16
N SER A 172 -5.93 -19.63 -16.95
CA SER A 172 -4.61 -20.09 -16.47
C SER A 172 -3.49 -19.11 -16.83
N ASP A 173 -3.80 -18.08 -17.62
CA ASP A 173 -2.83 -17.07 -18.04
C ASP A 173 -2.89 -15.86 -17.09
N PHE A 174 -1.81 -15.71 -16.32
CA PHE A 174 -1.58 -14.60 -15.40
C PHE A 174 -0.35 -13.79 -15.84
N SER A 175 0.03 -13.85 -17.11
CA SER A 175 1.16 -13.06 -17.64
C SER A 175 0.85 -11.55 -17.61
N ASN A 176 -0.44 -11.20 -17.65
CA ASN A 176 -0.93 -9.87 -17.37
C ASN A 176 -1.54 -9.76 -15.96
N PRO A 177 -1.57 -8.56 -15.36
CA PRO A 177 -2.23 -8.33 -14.07
C PRO A 177 -3.74 -8.56 -14.19
N VAL A 178 -4.22 -9.68 -13.65
CA VAL A 178 -5.62 -10.09 -13.74
C VAL A 178 -6.11 -10.59 -12.38
N LEU A 179 -7.34 -10.23 -12.02
CA LEU A 179 -8.03 -10.70 -10.82
C LEU A 179 -9.39 -11.31 -11.16
N TYR A 180 -9.76 -12.39 -10.48
CA TYR A 180 -11.12 -12.86 -10.48
C TYR A 180 -12.00 -11.87 -9.71
N ASN A 181 -13.15 -11.53 -10.30
CA ASN A 181 -14.10 -10.58 -9.71
C ASN A 181 -14.64 -11.01 -8.33
N ASN A 182 -14.52 -12.28 -7.96
CA ASN A 182 -14.92 -12.84 -6.68
C ASN A 182 -13.78 -12.88 -5.64
N CYS A 183 -12.64 -12.25 -5.93
CA CYS A 183 -11.42 -12.24 -5.10
C CYS A 183 -10.74 -13.60 -4.91
N ALA A 184 -10.93 -14.56 -5.84
CA ALA A 184 -10.39 -15.91 -5.69
C ALA A 184 -8.85 -16.01 -5.79
N ASN A 185 -8.21 -15.11 -6.54
CA ASN A 185 -6.74 -15.06 -6.63
C ASN A 185 -6.18 -13.80 -5.96
N PRO A 186 -4.94 -13.88 -5.42
CA PRO A 186 -4.30 -12.73 -4.80
C PRO A 186 -3.74 -11.75 -5.84
N ILE A 187 -3.55 -10.50 -5.41
CA ILE A 187 -2.64 -9.58 -6.07
C ILE A 187 -1.21 -10.07 -5.83
N THR A 188 -0.41 -10.22 -6.89
CA THR A 188 0.96 -10.71 -6.82
C THR A 188 1.98 -9.68 -7.31
N LEU A 189 2.97 -9.41 -6.45
CA LEU A 189 4.06 -8.46 -6.71
C LEU A 189 5.41 -9.15 -6.42
N SER A 190 6.49 -8.61 -6.99
CA SER A 190 7.87 -9.00 -6.65
C SER A 190 8.66 -7.76 -6.30
N TYR A 191 9.22 -7.73 -5.10
CA TYR A 191 10.18 -6.72 -4.66
C TYR A 191 11.57 -7.28 -4.86
N ILE A 192 12.38 -6.67 -5.72
CA ILE A 192 13.72 -7.14 -6.04
C ILE A 192 14.72 -6.06 -5.65
N ILE A 193 15.77 -6.46 -4.94
CA ILE A 193 16.95 -5.65 -4.66
C ILE A 193 18.05 -6.19 -5.56
N GLU A 194 18.33 -5.51 -6.67
CA GLU A 194 19.42 -5.87 -7.57
C GLU A 194 20.75 -5.33 -7.07
N ASN A 195 21.86 -5.91 -7.50
CA ASN A 195 23.21 -5.42 -7.22
C ASN A 195 23.53 -5.31 -5.73
N VAL A 196 22.95 -6.17 -4.89
CA VAL A 196 23.27 -6.26 -3.46
C VAL A 196 24.76 -6.52 -3.27
N LYS A 197 25.33 -7.35 -4.15
CA LYS A 197 26.78 -7.49 -4.30
C LYS A 197 27.14 -7.70 -5.76
N THR A 198 28.17 -7.03 -6.22
CA THR A 198 28.70 -7.14 -7.58
C THR A 198 30.19 -7.46 -7.56
N ASP A 199 30.66 -8.15 -8.59
CA ASP A 199 32.07 -8.51 -8.82
C ASP A 199 32.79 -9.19 -7.64
N TYR A 200 32.03 -9.96 -6.86
CA TYR A 200 32.55 -10.68 -5.70
C TYR A 200 32.97 -12.09 -6.09
N THR A 201 34.20 -12.48 -5.74
CA THR A 201 34.71 -13.83 -6.01
C THR A 201 34.69 -14.68 -4.74
N ILE A 202 33.94 -15.77 -4.80
CA ILE A 202 33.94 -16.82 -3.78
C ILE A 202 35.06 -17.79 -4.13
N SER A 203 36.14 -17.76 -3.35
CA SER A 203 37.33 -18.60 -3.56
C SER A 203 37.15 -20.02 -3.02
N ASP A 204 36.39 -20.20 -1.94
CA ASP A 204 36.08 -21.53 -1.42
C ASP A 204 34.86 -22.12 -2.15
N THR A 205 35.16 -23.00 -3.09
CA THR A 205 34.18 -23.74 -3.89
C THR A 205 34.07 -25.21 -3.46
N SER A 206 34.68 -25.59 -2.34
CA SER A 206 34.54 -26.95 -1.77
C SER A 206 33.10 -27.23 -1.33
N ILE A 207 32.37 -26.18 -0.92
CA ILE A 207 30.94 -26.21 -0.65
C ILE A 207 30.19 -25.78 -1.92
N PRO A 208 29.30 -26.65 -2.46
CA PRO A 208 28.49 -26.33 -3.63
C PRO A 208 27.75 -25.00 -3.51
N ILE A 209 27.75 -24.24 -4.59
CA ILE A 209 26.97 -22.99 -4.71
C ILE A 209 25.50 -23.36 -4.80
N THR A 210 24.70 -22.86 -3.85
CA THR A 210 23.25 -23.02 -3.87
C THR A 210 22.62 -21.68 -4.20
N TYR A 211 21.72 -21.65 -5.19
CA TYR A 211 21.08 -20.45 -5.70
C TYR A 211 19.88 -20.06 -4.83
N ASN A 212 20.17 -19.60 -3.62
CA ASN A 212 19.18 -19.21 -2.62
C ASN A 212 19.77 -18.17 -1.63
N GLY A 213 19.02 -17.82 -0.59
CA GLY A 213 19.40 -16.86 0.44
C GLY A 213 20.69 -17.15 1.22
N SER A 214 21.19 -18.40 1.22
CA SER A 214 22.49 -18.73 1.81
C SER A 214 23.66 -18.02 1.11
N LEU A 215 23.47 -17.56 -0.14
CA LEU A 215 24.45 -16.77 -0.88
C LEU A 215 24.77 -15.44 -0.21
N LEU A 216 23.81 -14.80 0.44
CA LEU A 216 24.08 -13.56 1.18
C LEU A 216 25.14 -13.79 2.25
N LYS A 217 25.07 -14.92 2.97
CA LYS A 217 26.07 -15.28 3.98
C LYS A 217 27.44 -15.55 3.35
N ARG A 218 27.48 -16.25 2.20
CA ARG A 218 28.73 -16.50 1.46
C ARG A 218 29.37 -15.23 0.90
N CYS A 219 28.56 -14.24 0.55
CA CYS A 219 29.00 -12.94 0.05
C CYS A 219 29.19 -11.89 1.16
N ALA A 220 29.11 -12.31 2.44
CA ALA A 220 29.22 -11.46 3.62
C ALA A 220 28.27 -10.24 3.61
N VAL A 221 27.04 -10.42 3.14
CA VAL A 221 25.99 -9.41 3.12
C VAL A 221 25.12 -9.55 4.38
N PRO A 222 25.12 -8.57 5.31
CA PRO A 222 24.24 -8.55 6.47
C PRO A 222 22.77 -8.39 6.07
N ILE A 223 21.85 -9.10 6.74
CA ILE A 223 20.40 -8.93 6.52
C ILE A 223 19.95 -7.48 6.78
N SER A 224 20.58 -6.77 7.72
CA SER A 224 20.30 -5.35 7.98
C SER A 224 20.52 -4.46 6.76
N ASN A 225 21.42 -4.84 5.86
CA ASN A 225 21.74 -4.03 4.68
C ASN A 225 20.70 -4.16 3.58
N ILE A 226 19.88 -5.21 3.62
CA ILE A 226 18.79 -5.44 2.68
C ILE A 226 17.42 -5.26 3.34
N ALA A 227 17.37 -4.80 4.59
CA ALA A 227 16.11 -4.53 5.29
C ALA A 227 15.36 -3.41 4.56
N SER A 228 14.05 -3.60 4.35
CA SER A 228 13.25 -2.64 3.58
C SER A 228 11.80 -2.62 3.99
N LYS A 229 11.15 -1.48 3.77
CA LYS A 229 9.69 -1.30 3.94
C LYS A 229 9.13 -0.62 2.72
N ILE A 230 7.95 -1.06 2.30
CA ILE A 230 7.22 -0.50 1.17
C ILE A 230 5.79 -0.15 1.57
N SER A 231 5.22 0.83 0.89
CA SER A 231 3.79 1.13 0.96
C SER A 231 3.21 1.50 -0.39
N PHE A 232 1.90 1.31 -0.53
CA PHE A 232 1.12 1.68 -1.70
C PHE A 232 -0.36 1.71 -1.33
N GLU A 233 -1.19 2.25 -2.22
CA GLU A 233 -2.63 2.31 -2.05
C GLU A 233 -3.31 1.39 -3.07
N ILE A 234 -4.30 0.62 -2.62
CA ILE A 234 -5.16 -0.20 -3.47
C ILE A 234 -6.50 0.51 -3.57
N TYR A 235 -6.95 0.71 -4.81
CA TYR A 235 -8.26 1.25 -5.17
C TYR A 235 -9.10 0.12 -5.77
N ILE A 236 -10.35 0.02 -5.34
CA ILE A 236 -11.32 -0.95 -5.84
C ILE A 236 -12.58 -0.19 -6.23
N THR A 237 -13.08 -0.43 -7.45
CA THR A 237 -14.45 -0.10 -7.84
C THR A 237 -15.25 -1.40 -7.88
N ASN A 238 -16.45 -1.42 -7.31
CA ASN A 238 -17.35 -2.57 -7.42
C ASN A 238 -18.38 -2.40 -8.56
N TYR A 239 -19.30 -3.35 -8.71
CA TYR A 239 -20.33 -3.27 -9.76
C TYR A 239 -21.48 -2.31 -9.44
N ASN A 240 -21.56 -1.75 -8.23
CA ASN A 240 -22.42 -0.63 -7.89
C ASN A 240 -21.77 0.75 -8.19
N ASP A 241 -20.58 0.76 -8.77
CA ASP A 241 -19.74 1.96 -8.99
C ASP A 241 -19.29 2.66 -7.70
N GLU A 242 -19.33 1.97 -6.57
CA GLU A 242 -18.81 2.45 -5.29
C GLU A 242 -17.28 2.29 -5.27
N LYS A 243 -16.59 3.31 -4.76
CA LYS A 243 -15.11 3.32 -4.77
C LYS A 243 -14.54 3.19 -3.38
N PHE A 244 -13.66 2.20 -3.24
CA PHE A 244 -13.01 1.82 -2.00
C PHE A 244 -11.50 2.05 -2.11
N LYS A 245 -10.88 2.40 -0.99
CA LYS A 245 -9.41 2.47 -0.91
C LYS A 245 -8.86 1.95 0.41
N SER A 246 -7.66 1.39 0.35
CA SER A 246 -6.87 1.04 1.53
C SER A 246 -5.38 1.28 1.27
N LYS A 247 -4.65 1.72 2.30
CA LYS A 247 -3.20 1.89 2.24
C LYS A 247 -2.54 0.68 2.89
N VAL A 248 -1.67 0.01 2.14
CA VAL A 248 -0.96 -1.20 2.55
C VAL A 248 0.48 -0.84 2.87
N PHE A 249 0.99 -1.41 3.97
CA PHE A 249 2.38 -1.28 4.40
C PHE A 249 2.97 -2.67 4.62
N ILE A 250 4.15 -2.93 4.04
CA ILE A 250 4.81 -4.24 4.12
C ILE A 250 6.25 -4.04 4.55
N SER A 251 6.66 -4.76 5.59
CA SER A 251 8.07 -4.92 5.93
C SER A 251 8.60 -6.17 5.24
N ILE A 252 9.65 -6.02 4.42
CA ILE A 252 10.19 -7.11 3.61
C ILE A 252 10.92 -8.12 4.53
N PRO A 253 10.47 -9.38 4.62
CA PRO A 253 10.93 -10.31 5.65
C PRO A 253 12.15 -11.10 5.18
N PHE A 254 13.33 -10.80 5.71
CA PHE A 254 14.53 -11.64 5.51
C PHE A 254 14.89 -12.49 6.74
N LYS A 255 14.08 -12.41 7.80
CA LYS A 255 14.19 -13.23 9.01
C LYS A 255 12.84 -13.33 9.73
N ASN A 256 12.65 -14.39 10.50
CA ASN A 256 11.58 -14.55 11.47
C ASN A 256 12.19 -14.97 12.83
N ASP A 257 11.34 -15.38 13.78
CA ASP A 257 11.77 -15.72 15.14
C ASP A 257 12.68 -16.96 15.20
N THR A 258 12.63 -17.85 14.21
CA THR A 258 13.34 -19.14 14.24
C THR A 258 14.46 -19.23 13.22
N ASN A 259 14.29 -18.63 12.04
CA ASN A 259 15.12 -18.82 10.86
C ASN A 259 15.36 -17.49 10.14
N SER A 260 16.30 -17.51 9.20
CA SER A 260 16.58 -16.38 8.32
C SER A 260 16.67 -16.81 6.87
N VAL A 261 16.70 -15.83 5.96
CA VAL A 261 16.95 -16.08 4.54
C VAL A 261 18.30 -16.79 4.31
N TYR A 262 19.27 -16.66 5.23
CA TYR A 262 20.54 -17.40 5.15
C TYR A 262 20.38 -18.92 5.19
N ASP A 263 19.25 -19.43 5.71
CA ASP A 263 18.94 -20.85 5.78
C ASP A 263 18.31 -21.37 4.46
N GLY A 264 18.22 -20.51 3.45
CA GLY A 264 17.83 -20.85 2.09
C GLY A 264 16.74 -19.91 1.56
N ASN A 265 15.58 -19.93 2.21
CA ASN A 265 14.49 -19.01 1.92
C ASN A 265 13.66 -18.79 3.19
N ILE A 266 12.77 -17.82 3.15
CA ILE A 266 11.81 -17.57 4.22
C ILE A 266 10.42 -17.39 3.62
N THR A 267 9.44 -18.03 4.24
CA THR A 267 8.03 -17.81 3.97
C THR A 267 7.39 -17.25 5.23
N LEU A 268 6.67 -16.15 5.10
CA LEU A 268 5.93 -15.52 6.20
C LEU A 268 4.49 -15.30 5.77
N LYS A 269 3.56 -15.76 6.60
CA LYS A 269 2.15 -15.36 6.55
C LYS A 269 1.96 -14.26 7.57
N GLN A 270 1.73 -13.05 7.10
CA GLN A 270 1.49 -11.89 7.93
C GLN A 270 -0.01 -11.70 8.09
N ASN A 271 -0.51 -11.86 9.31
CA ASN A 271 -1.87 -11.44 9.64
C ASN A 271 -1.93 -9.92 9.61
N THR A 272 -2.90 -9.39 8.87
CA THR A 272 -3.13 -7.95 8.68
C THR A 272 -4.58 -7.62 8.99
N ASN A 273 -4.90 -6.32 8.98
CA ASN A 273 -6.27 -5.83 9.10
C ASN A 273 -6.41 -4.52 8.30
N PHE A 274 -6.03 -4.58 7.03
CA PHE A 274 -6.19 -3.42 6.16
C PHE A 274 -7.64 -3.37 5.68
N VAL A 275 -8.42 -2.50 6.31
CA VAL A 275 -9.81 -2.25 5.96
C VAL A 275 -9.87 -1.29 4.78
N PHE A 276 -10.73 -1.58 3.81
CA PHE A 276 -11.05 -0.64 2.76
C PHE A 276 -12.20 0.25 3.18
N TYR A 277 -12.06 1.56 2.94
CA TYR A 277 -13.14 2.51 3.15
C TYR A 277 -13.66 3.03 1.83
N GLN A 278 -14.99 3.10 1.72
CA GLN A 278 -15.68 3.77 0.64
C GLN A 278 -15.44 5.27 0.75
N TYR A 279 -14.87 5.86 -0.30
CA TYR A 279 -14.52 7.28 -0.34
C TYR A 279 -15.33 8.07 -1.37
N GLU A 280 -15.95 7.40 -2.34
CA GLU A 280 -16.93 7.95 -3.28
C GLU A 280 -18.18 7.06 -3.31
#